data_AF-A0A661STJ3-F1
#
_entry.id   AF-A0A661STJ3-F1
#
_cell.length_a   1.000
_cell.length_b   1.000
_cell.length_c   1.000
_cell.angle_alpha   90.00
_cell.angle_beta   90.00
_cell.angle_gamma   90.00
#
_symmetry.space_group_name_H-M   'P 1'
#
loop_
_entity.id
_entity.type
_entity.pdbx_description
1 polymer ?
#
loop_
_entity_poly.entity_id
_entity_poly.type
_entity_poly.pdbx_seq_one_letter_code
_entity_poly.pdbx_strand_id
1 'polypeptide(L)'
;MIDIPSEIRIKSTLRAGSVYYFAEESFTTDEPHYFILISRHSDSDTIILLVCSSSQIAKVKNRRRHLPPETLVEIDPSQYSAFTKNSIIDCNQVFEKSIDEIIQKLEQSVLKMKTEMDISLVEKLRKAVLESPLIEQRIKNLVK
;
A
#
# COMPACT_ATOMS: atom_id res chain seq x y z
N MET A 1 23.42 -10.47 21.64
CA MET A 1 22.28 -9.85 20.94
C MET A 1 21.88 -10.81 19.85
N ILE A 2 20.67 -11.37 19.89
CA ILE A 2 20.22 -12.33 18.87
C ILE A 2 19.87 -11.50 17.63
N ASP A 3 20.59 -11.71 16.54
CA ASP A 3 20.22 -11.14 15.25
C ASP A 3 19.04 -11.95 14.70
N ILE A 4 17.89 -11.30 14.52
CA ILE A 4 16.68 -11.96 14.02
C ILE A 4 16.77 -11.93 12.48
N PRO A 5 16.73 -13.09 11.80
CA PRO A 5 16.74 -13.15 10.35
C PRO A 5 15.69 -12.22 9.71
N SER A 6 16.06 -11.55 8.61
CA SER A 6 15.19 -10.63 7.86
C SER A 6 13.86 -11.25 7.47
N GLU A 7 13.87 -12.54 7.10
CA GLU A 7 12.68 -13.32 6.81
C GLU A 7 11.70 -13.36 7.99
N ILE A 8 12.18 -13.69 9.19
CA ILE A 8 11.34 -13.74 10.41
C ILE A 8 10.79 -12.35 10.73
N ARG A 9 11.63 -11.31 10.59
CA ARG A 9 11.23 -9.91 10.80
C ARG A 9 10.11 -9.51 9.86
N ILE A 10 10.26 -9.70 8.55
CA ILE A 10 9.21 -9.34 7.57
C ILE A 10 7.96 -10.16 7.80
N LYS A 11 8.06 -11.48 7.91
CA LYS A 11 6.89 -12.37 8.10
C LYS A 11 6.05 -11.97 9.32
N SER A 12 6.68 -11.52 10.41
CA SER A 12 5.95 -11.02 11.60
C SER A 12 5.14 -9.74 11.37
N THR A 13 5.43 -9.02 10.27
CA THR A 13 4.74 -7.78 9.88
C THR A 13 3.78 -7.95 8.72
N LEU A 14 3.70 -9.11 8.06
CA LEU A 14 2.84 -9.29 6.88
C LEU A 14 1.37 -9.38 7.25
N ARG A 15 0.77 -8.29 7.71
CA ARG A 15 -0.64 -8.21 8.09
C ARG A 15 -1.29 -6.97 7.49
N ALA A 16 -2.61 -7.04 7.33
CA ALA A 16 -3.40 -5.94 6.81
C ALA A 16 -3.15 -4.65 7.60
N GLY A 17 -2.85 -3.55 6.91
CA GLY A 17 -2.51 -2.28 7.53
C GLY A 17 -1.02 -2.05 7.75
N SER A 18 -0.17 -3.06 7.56
CA SER A 18 1.27 -2.83 7.55
C SER A 18 1.66 -1.85 6.44
N VAL A 19 2.53 -0.89 6.80
CA VAL A 19 2.97 0.16 5.88
C VAL A 19 4.47 0.10 5.71
N TYR A 20 4.88 -0.05 4.46
CA TYR A 20 6.27 -0.05 4.03
C TYR A 20 6.59 1.26 3.30
N TYR A 21 7.83 1.72 3.42
CA TYR A 21 8.31 2.94 2.79
C TYR A 21 9.60 2.64 2.05
N PHE A 22 9.53 2.61 0.72
CA PHE A 22 10.65 2.26 -0.17
C PHE A 22 10.47 2.87 -1.56
N ALA A 23 11.56 2.94 -2.33
CA ALA A 23 11.54 3.32 -3.74
C ALA A 23 11.09 2.14 -4.61
N GLU A 24 10.20 2.42 -5.55
CA GLU A 24 9.63 1.41 -6.43
C GLU A 24 10.20 1.55 -7.83
N GLU A 25 10.82 0.47 -8.29
CA GLU A 25 11.61 0.41 -9.52
C GLU A 25 10.76 0.67 -10.77
N SER A 26 9.44 0.47 -10.68
CA SER A 26 8.51 0.77 -11.77
C SER A 26 8.15 2.26 -11.89
N PHE A 27 8.62 3.11 -10.98
CA PHE A 27 8.48 4.56 -11.08
C PHE A 27 9.67 5.20 -11.77
N THR A 28 9.45 6.37 -12.37
CA THR A 28 10.51 7.16 -13.02
C THR A 28 11.36 7.95 -12.02
N THR A 29 11.06 7.84 -10.72
CA THR A 29 11.71 8.56 -9.63
C THR A 29 12.14 7.58 -8.55
N ASP A 30 13.32 7.83 -7.98
CA ASP A 30 13.86 7.07 -6.83
C ASP A 30 13.28 7.56 -5.49
N GLU A 31 12.34 8.51 -5.51
CA GLU A 31 11.66 8.98 -4.31
C GLU A 31 10.87 7.82 -3.67
N PRO A 32 11.08 7.51 -2.38
CA PRO A 32 10.34 6.45 -1.73
C PRO A 32 8.87 6.83 -1.47
N HIS A 33 7.99 5.85 -1.63
CA HIS A 33 6.55 6.01 -1.44
C HIS A 33 6.04 5.12 -0.30
N TYR A 34 4.87 5.45 0.24
CA TYR A 34 4.20 4.61 1.21
C TYR A 34 3.39 3.52 0.49
N PHE A 35 3.64 2.27 0.86
CA PHE A 35 2.97 1.06 0.39
C PHE A 35 2.19 0.45 1.54
N ILE A 36 0.87 0.34 1.39
CA ILE A 36 -0.03 -0.17 2.43
C ILE A 36 -0.48 -1.57 2.05
N LEU A 37 -0.24 -2.55 2.92
CA LEU A 37 -0.69 -3.92 2.72
C LEU A 37 -2.20 -4.02 2.93
N ILE A 38 -2.90 -4.35 1.85
CA ILE A 38 -4.37 -4.48 1.83
C ILE A 38 -4.86 -5.88 1.50
N SER A 39 -4.01 -6.81 1.06
CA SER A 39 -4.43 -8.21 0.93
C SER A 39 -4.91 -8.75 2.28
N ARG A 40 -5.97 -9.55 2.26
CA ARG A 40 -6.27 -10.41 3.40
C ARG A 40 -5.26 -11.55 3.38
N HIS A 41 -4.89 -12.06 4.55
CA HIS A 41 -4.02 -13.22 4.63
C HIS A 41 -4.61 -14.33 3.76
N SER A 42 -3.90 -14.67 2.69
CA SER A 42 -4.06 -15.89 1.93
C SER A 42 -2.76 -16.67 2.08
N ASP A 43 -2.82 -17.99 1.93
CA ASP A 43 -1.65 -18.88 1.92
C ASP A 43 -0.73 -18.65 0.68
N SER A 44 -0.77 -17.46 0.09
CA SER A 44 -0.01 -17.08 -1.10
C SER A 44 1.19 -16.24 -0.71
N ASP A 45 2.33 -16.51 -1.35
CA ASP A 45 3.56 -15.72 -1.21
C ASP A 45 3.48 -14.33 -1.86
N THR A 46 2.30 -13.95 -2.38
CA THR A 46 2.02 -12.65 -2.99
C THR A 46 1.20 -11.77 -2.05
N ILE A 47 1.62 -10.52 -1.89
CA ILE A 47 0.88 -9.48 -1.18
C ILE A 47 0.39 -8.40 -2.14
N ILE A 48 -0.75 -7.78 -1.78
CA ILE A 48 -1.30 -6.64 -2.51
C ILE A 48 -1.03 -5.36 -1.72
N LEU A 49 -0.30 -4.44 -2.35
CA LEU A 49 0.07 -3.14 -1.80
C LEU A 49 -0.64 -2.01 -2.55
N LEU A 50 -1.18 -1.03 -1.83
CA LEU A 50 -1.59 0.26 -2.39
C LEU A 50 -0.49 1.29 -2.20
N VAL A 51 -0.25 2.10 -3.24
CA VAL A 51 0.67 3.23 -3.17
C VAL A 51 -0.06 4.50 -2.81
N CYS A 52 0.46 5.23 -1.81
CA CYS A 52 0.09 6.61 -1.58
C CYS A 52 0.50 7.47 -2.79
N SER A 53 -0.47 7.82 -3.63
CA SER A 53 -0.24 8.32 -4.97
C SER A 53 0.23 9.78 -5.04
N SER A 54 -0.21 10.64 -4.11
CA SER A 54 0.20 12.06 -4.09
C SER A 54 -0.33 12.85 -2.90
N SER A 55 0.32 13.97 -2.56
CA SER A 55 -0.28 15.09 -1.80
C SER A 55 -0.98 16.13 -2.69
N GLN A 56 -0.87 16.01 -4.02
CA GLN A 56 -1.51 16.91 -4.99
C GLN A 56 -2.94 16.44 -5.31
N ILE A 57 -3.82 16.45 -4.29
CA ILE A 57 -5.18 15.88 -4.30
C ILE A 57 -5.98 16.30 -5.54
N ALA A 58 -6.05 17.61 -5.81
CA ALA A 58 -6.83 18.15 -6.93
C ALA A 58 -6.35 17.63 -8.30
N LYS A 59 -5.03 17.44 -8.47
CA LYS A 59 -4.47 16.92 -9.73
C LYS A 59 -4.84 15.45 -9.94
N VAL A 60 -4.78 14.64 -8.88
CA VAL A 60 -5.16 13.21 -8.96
C VAL A 60 -6.64 13.08 -9.29
N LYS A 61 -7.51 13.82 -8.58
CA LYS A 61 -8.95 13.85 -8.88
C LYS A 61 -9.25 14.26 -10.32
N ASN A 62 -8.61 15.32 -10.81
CA ASN A 62 -8.82 15.77 -12.19
C ASN A 62 -8.36 14.73 -13.23
N ARG A 63 -7.22 14.06 -12.98
CA ARG A 63 -6.70 12.99 -13.84
C ARG A 63 -7.63 11.77 -13.87
N ARG A 64 -8.26 11.46 -12.74
CA ARG A 64 -9.14 10.29 -12.56
C ARG A 64 -10.64 10.61 -12.61
N ARG A 65 -11.02 11.80 -13.09
CA ARG A 65 -12.42 12.28 -13.12
C ARG A 65 -13.42 11.38 -13.89
N HIS A 66 -12.91 10.46 -14.72
CA HIS A 66 -13.70 9.52 -15.51
C HIS A 66 -13.92 8.18 -14.78
N LEU A 67 -13.30 7.99 -13.61
CA LEU A 67 -13.48 6.81 -12.76
C LEU A 67 -14.40 7.16 -11.58
N PRO A 68 -14.98 6.15 -10.92
CA PRO A 68 -15.84 6.39 -9.77
C PRO A 68 -15.07 7.11 -8.65
N PRO A 69 -15.57 8.23 -8.10
CA PRO A 69 -14.83 9.04 -7.13
C PRO A 69 -14.49 8.29 -5.84
N GLU A 70 -15.28 7.29 -5.46
CA GLU A 70 -15.07 6.41 -4.31
C GLU A 70 -13.78 5.58 -4.40
N THR A 71 -13.22 5.42 -5.59
CA THR A 71 -11.92 4.76 -5.83
C THR A 71 -10.74 5.64 -5.43
N LEU A 72 -10.97 6.91 -5.07
CA LEU A 72 -9.96 7.85 -4.62
C LEU A 72 -10.16 8.16 -3.14
N VAL A 73 -9.22 7.73 -2.31
CA VAL A 73 -9.34 7.84 -0.85
C VAL A 73 -8.38 8.91 -0.34
N GLU A 74 -8.93 10.01 0.15
CA GLU A 74 -8.17 11.01 0.90
C GLU A 74 -7.93 10.54 2.34
N ILE A 75 -6.71 10.77 2.80
CA ILE A 75 -6.23 10.47 4.15
C ILE A 75 -5.54 11.72 4.71
N ASP A 76 -6.04 12.16 5.84
CA ASP A 76 -5.47 13.25 6.64
C ASP A 76 -4.45 12.71 7.67
N PRO A 77 -3.42 13.49 8.07
CA PRO A 77 -2.49 13.11 9.13
C PRO A 77 -3.14 12.70 10.46
N SER A 78 -4.33 13.22 10.78
CA SER A 78 -5.12 12.79 11.95
C SER A 78 -5.66 11.36 11.83
N GLN A 79 -5.86 10.86 10.61
CA GLN A 79 -6.29 9.48 10.34
C GLN A 79 -5.10 8.52 10.24
N TYR A 80 -3.93 9.02 9.80
CA TYR A 80 -2.71 8.24 9.73
C TYR A 80 -1.47 9.12 9.90
N SER A 81 -0.87 9.05 11.09
CA SER A 81 0.17 9.98 11.56
C SER A 81 1.53 9.86 10.86
N ALA A 82 1.77 8.79 10.09
CA ALA A 82 2.98 8.72 9.27
C ALA A 82 2.93 9.67 8.06
N PHE A 83 1.74 10.14 7.67
CA PHE A 83 1.59 11.16 6.65
C PHE A 83 1.80 12.55 7.25
N THR A 84 2.64 13.35 6.61
CA THR A 84 2.91 14.74 7.03
C THR A 84 2.00 15.76 6.35
N LYS A 85 1.20 15.32 5.37
CA LYS A 85 0.30 16.14 4.57
C LYS A 85 -0.92 15.33 4.18
N ASN A 86 -2.02 16.03 3.91
CA ASN A 86 -3.21 15.43 3.31
C ASN A 86 -2.82 14.78 1.98
N SER A 87 -3.15 13.51 1.86
CA SER A 87 -2.71 12.66 0.78
C SER A 87 -3.89 11.92 0.17
N ILE A 88 -3.77 11.56 -1.09
CA ILE A 88 -4.78 10.78 -1.80
C ILE A 88 -4.19 9.46 -2.29
N ILE A 89 -4.92 8.39 -2.03
CA ILE A 89 -4.62 7.05 -2.51
C ILE A 89 -5.52 6.77 -3.71
N ASP A 90 -4.88 6.44 -4.83
CA ASP A 90 -5.56 6.04 -6.06
C ASP A 90 -5.76 4.52 -6.03
N CYS A 91 -6.94 4.08 -5.58
CA CYS A 91 -7.26 2.66 -5.43
C CYS A 91 -7.56 1.96 -6.77
N ASN A 92 -7.38 2.67 -7.90
CA ASN A 92 -7.42 2.08 -9.23
C ASN A 92 -6.08 1.51 -9.68
N GLN A 93 -5.05 1.60 -8.84
CA GLN A 93 -3.74 1.02 -9.09
C GLN A 93 -3.25 0.30 -7.84
N VAL A 94 -2.84 -0.95 -8.03
CA VAL A 94 -2.32 -1.85 -6.99
C VAL A 94 -0.98 -2.40 -7.43
N PHE A 95 -0.16 -2.78 -6.46
CA PHE A 95 1.14 -3.39 -6.68
C PHE A 95 1.12 -4.78 -6.07
N GLU A 96 1.41 -5.75 -6.91
CA GLU A 96 1.69 -7.12 -6.48
C GLU A 96 3.18 -7.21 -6.18
N LYS A 97 3.52 -7.72 -5.00
CA LYS A 97 4.89 -8.02 -4.61
C LYS A 97 4.91 -9.40 -3.96
N SER A 98 5.96 -10.15 -4.22
CA SER A 98 6.28 -11.34 -3.45
C SER A 98 6.82 -10.97 -2.07
N ILE A 99 6.68 -11.88 -1.11
CA ILE A 99 7.30 -11.73 0.21
C ILE A 99 8.82 -11.59 0.09
N ASP A 100 9.44 -12.33 -0.83
CA ASP A 100 10.88 -12.30 -1.07
C ASP A 100 11.36 -10.93 -1.56
N GLU A 101 10.60 -10.24 -2.41
CA GLU A 101 10.92 -8.86 -2.82
C GLU A 101 10.95 -7.90 -1.61
N ILE A 102 10.02 -8.08 -0.66
CA ILE A 102 9.98 -7.26 0.56
C ILE A 102 11.15 -7.59 1.49
N ILE A 103 11.49 -8.88 1.63
CA ILE A 103 12.67 -9.34 2.39
C ILE A 103 13.94 -8.75 1.79
N GLN A 104 14.11 -8.84 0.48
CA GLN A 104 15.28 -8.33 -0.22
C GLN A 104 15.44 -6.81 -0.01
N LYS A 105 14.34 -6.04 -0.09
CA LYS A 105 14.38 -4.59 0.19
C LYS A 105 14.74 -4.29 1.66
N LEU A 106 14.37 -5.14 2.60
CA LEU A 106 14.80 -5.01 4.00
C LEU A 106 16.30 -5.31 4.17
N GLU A 107 16.79 -6.39 3.55
CA GLU A 107 18.21 -6.79 3.61
C GLU A 107 19.13 -5.73 2.98
N GLN A 108 18.69 -5.13 1.88
CA GLN A 108 19.36 -4.00 1.24
C GLN A 108 19.26 -2.69 2.04
N SER A 109 18.52 -2.68 3.16
CA SER A 109 18.29 -1.49 4.00
C SER A 109 17.59 -0.34 3.25
N VAL A 110 16.87 -0.62 2.17
CA VAL A 110 16.11 0.36 1.38
C VAL A 110 14.63 0.42 1.76
N LEU A 111 14.16 -0.53 2.56
CA LEU A 111 12.81 -0.55 3.14
C LEU A 111 12.80 -0.05 4.58
N LYS A 112 11.86 0.86 4.85
CA LYS A 112 11.52 1.28 6.21
C LYS A 112 10.10 0.83 6.56
N MET A 113 9.94 0.22 7.72
CA MET A 113 8.61 -0.04 8.28
C MET A 113 8.08 1.24 8.93
N LYS A 114 6.80 1.51 8.75
CA LYS A 114 6.10 2.64 9.34
C LYS A 114 5.06 2.13 10.34
N THR A 115 4.50 3.06 11.11
CA THR A 115 3.40 2.76 12.02
C THR A 115 2.29 2.06 11.26
N GLU A 116 1.66 1.06 11.88
CA GLU A 116 0.55 0.35 11.25
C GLU A 116 -0.65 1.28 11.02
N MET A 117 -1.31 1.10 9.89
CA MET A 117 -2.54 1.80 9.55
C MET A 117 -3.72 1.12 10.25
N ASP A 118 -4.61 1.93 10.83
CA ASP A 118 -5.81 1.42 11.49
C ASP A 118 -6.68 0.58 10.53
N ILE A 119 -7.18 -0.55 11.04
CA ILE A 119 -7.90 -1.51 10.23
C ILE A 119 -9.18 -0.93 9.60
N SER A 120 -9.85 0.03 10.26
CA SER A 120 -11.04 0.69 9.69
C SER A 120 -10.69 1.49 8.43
N LEU A 121 -9.49 2.09 8.41
CA LEU A 121 -8.98 2.82 7.25
C LEU A 121 -8.56 1.86 6.14
N VAL A 122 -7.97 0.71 6.50
CA VAL A 122 -7.66 -0.36 5.54
C VAL A 122 -8.93 -0.92 4.89
N GLU A 123 -10.00 -1.14 5.64
CA GLU A 123 -11.29 -1.59 5.08
C GLU A 123 -11.90 -0.53 4.15
N LYS A 124 -11.73 0.77 4.42
CA LYS A 124 -12.11 1.84 3.49
C LYS A 124 -11.34 1.73 2.18
N LEU A 125 -10.04 1.48 2.23
CA LEU A 125 -9.20 1.29 1.05
C LEU A 125 -9.59 0.03 0.27
N ARG A 126 -9.86 -1.09 0.95
CA ARG A 126 -10.33 -2.33 0.31
C ARG A 126 -11.63 -2.11 -0.45
N LYS A 127 -12.61 -1.47 0.17
CA LYS A 127 -13.89 -1.12 -0.49
C LYS A 127 -13.63 -0.30 -1.75
N ALA A 128 -12.78 0.73 -1.67
CA ALA A 128 -12.42 1.55 -2.84
C ALA A 128 -11.75 0.74 -3.97
N VAL A 129 -10.90 -0.23 -3.65
CA VAL A 129 -10.31 -1.16 -4.64
C VAL A 129 -11.37 -2.05 -5.28
N LEU A 130 -12.34 -2.54 -4.50
CA LEU A 130 -13.43 -3.40 -4.99
C LEU A 130 -14.37 -2.66 -5.96
N GLU A 131 -14.58 -1.36 -5.77
CA GLU A 131 -15.36 -0.51 -6.67
C GLU A 131 -14.61 -0.13 -7.96
N SER A 132 -13.29 -0.32 -8.01
CA SER A 132 -12.52 0.08 -9.19
C SER A 132 -12.85 -0.77 -10.43
N PRO A 133 -13.18 -0.16 -11.58
CA PRO A 133 -13.37 -0.90 -12.82
C PRO A 133 -12.05 -1.33 -13.47
N LEU A 134 -10.91 -0.83 -13.00
CA LEU A 134 -9.59 -1.11 -13.57
C LEU A 134 -8.87 -2.28 -12.89
N ILE A 135 -9.34 -2.70 -11.72
CA ILE A 135 -8.73 -3.79 -10.96
C ILE A 135 -9.34 -5.13 -11.36
N GLU A 136 -8.48 -6.06 -11.76
CA GLU A 136 -8.88 -7.41 -12.16
C GLU A 136 -9.58 -8.17 -11.02
N GLN A 137 -10.52 -9.04 -11.38
CA GLN A 137 -11.28 -9.84 -10.41
C GLN A 137 -10.38 -10.74 -9.55
N ARG A 138 -9.25 -11.22 -10.10
CA ARG A 138 -8.25 -12.00 -9.36
C ARG A 138 -7.70 -11.21 -8.17
N ILE A 139 -7.33 -9.94 -8.37
CA ILE A 139 -6.86 -9.07 -7.29
C ILE A 139 -7.96 -8.75 -6.30
N LYS A 140 -9.17 -8.46 -6.79
CA LYS A 140 -10.33 -8.22 -5.93
C LYS A 140 -10.57 -9.38 -4.97
N ASN A 141 -10.36 -10.62 -5.40
CA ASN A 141 -10.52 -11.80 -4.54
C ASN A 141 -9.46 -11.90 -3.43
N LEU A 142 -8.29 -11.28 -3.58
CA LEU A 142 -7.24 -11.24 -2.56
C LEU A 142 -7.49 -10.19 -1.47
N VAL A 143 -8.39 -9.23 -1.72
CA VAL A 143 -8.71 -8.13 -0.79
C VAL A 143 -10.15 -8.20 -0.26
N LYS A 144 -10.97 -9.10 -0.83
CA LYS A 144 -12.38 -9.33 -0.50
C LYS A 144 -12.62 -9.81 0.90
#